data_AF-A9IHA5-F1
#
_entry.id   AF-A9IHA5-F1
#
_cell.length_a   1.000
_cell.length_b   1.000
_cell.length_c   1.000
_cell.angle_alpha   90.00
_cell.angle_beta   90.00
_cell.angle_gamma   90.00
#
_symmetry.space_group_name_H-M   'P 1'
#
loop_
_entity.id
_entity.type
_entity.pdbx_description
1 polymer ?
#
loop_
_entity_poly.entity_id
_entity_poly.type
_entity_poly.pdbx_seq_one_letter_code
_entity_poly.pdbx_strand_id
1 'polypeptide(L)'
;MTLLMLLVVASFSAIHLLEFLSYYARVAGSLAGKAVTGYAIQNATTTVTRFFYLALMPMLGFLIDRSLPRLHYLYMGLGALFGATALSLLAYSLRRRWIVLLANFITRNEDRPRLTLADLRGELDSGQHHAPASITPLAAAVFFCYALGVLLSYYFALVFHDYRSTISQLSGIINGAATVLLTFILEPRIARIVDSHAPGRVYAAVQRMLLGRLLAVGIAAPATFYVICSAFF
;
A
#
# COMPACT_ATOMS: atom_id res chain seq x y z
N MET A 1 23.77 9.67 -10.45
CA MET A 1 23.36 8.97 -9.22
C MET A 1 22.11 9.60 -8.59
N THR A 2 22.04 10.93 -8.48
CA THR A 2 20.87 11.65 -7.94
C THR A 2 19.55 11.33 -8.65
N LEU A 3 19.54 11.34 -9.99
CA LEU A 3 18.34 10.97 -10.78
C LEU A 3 17.84 9.56 -10.43
N LEU A 4 18.76 8.59 -10.29
CA LEU A 4 18.40 7.21 -9.97
C LEU A 4 17.77 7.09 -8.58
N MET A 5 18.31 7.80 -7.58
CA MET A 5 17.72 7.85 -6.23
C MET A 5 16.32 8.50 -6.25
N LEU A 6 16.14 9.58 -7.02
CA LEU A 6 14.82 10.21 -7.16
C LEU A 6 13.81 9.26 -7.82
N LEU A 7 14.23 8.50 -8.83
CA LEU A 7 13.38 7.50 -9.47
C LEU A 7 13.05 6.35 -8.48
N VAL A 8 13.96 5.95 -7.58
CA VAL A 8 13.66 4.96 -6.51
C VAL A 8 12.54 5.50 -5.61
N VAL A 9 12.69 6.74 -5.13
CA VAL A 9 11.70 7.42 -4.29
C VAL A 9 10.35 7.52 -5.01
N ALA A 10 10.35 7.93 -6.28
CA ALA A 10 9.14 8.06 -7.08
C ALA A 10 8.43 6.71 -7.29
N SER A 11 9.18 5.66 -7.67
CA SER A 11 8.63 4.32 -7.89
C SER A 11 8.05 3.74 -6.61
N PHE A 12 8.79 3.81 -5.49
CA PHE A 12 8.31 3.32 -4.20
C PHE A 12 7.05 4.07 -3.74
N SER A 13 7.03 5.40 -3.88
CA SER A 13 5.87 6.22 -3.52
C SER A 13 4.65 5.92 -4.40
N ALA A 14 4.86 5.71 -5.71
CA ALA A 14 3.81 5.36 -6.66
C ALA A 14 3.21 3.99 -6.39
N ILE A 15 4.02 2.98 -6.07
CA ILE A 15 3.55 1.65 -5.62
C ILE A 15 2.62 1.83 -4.43
N HIS A 16 3.08 2.55 -3.40
CA HIS A 16 2.30 2.69 -2.19
C HIS A 16 0.99 3.45 -2.40
N LEU A 17 0.99 4.49 -3.24
CA LEU A 17 -0.19 5.25 -3.63
C LEU A 17 -1.22 4.38 -4.38
N LEU A 18 -0.78 3.68 -5.42
CA LEU A 18 -1.67 2.88 -6.28
C LEU A 18 -2.32 1.74 -5.49
N GLU A 19 -1.55 1.05 -4.66
CA GLU A 19 -2.09 0.03 -3.76
C GLU A 19 -3.04 0.61 -2.70
N PHE A 20 -2.76 1.80 -2.17
CA PHE A 20 -3.66 2.44 -1.20
C PHE A 20 -5.01 2.77 -1.84
N LEU A 21 -4.98 3.36 -3.04
CA LEU A 21 -6.19 3.71 -3.81
C LEU A 21 -6.97 2.48 -4.29
N SER A 22 -6.30 1.36 -4.57
CA SER A 22 -6.94 0.16 -5.12
C SER A 22 -7.97 -0.43 -4.16
N TYR A 23 -7.75 -0.36 -2.85
CA TYR A 23 -8.69 -0.91 -1.85
C TYR A 23 -10.04 -0.18 -1.84
N TYR A 24 -10.10 1.08 -2.27
CA TYR A 24 -11.38 1.78 -2.43
C TYR A 24 -12.24 1.22 -3.55
N ALA A 25 -11.69 0.43 -4.47
CA ALA A 25 -12.47 -0.32 -5.46
C ALA A 25 -13.42 -1.33 -4.80
N ARG A 26 -13.09 -1.86 -3.61
CA ARG A 26 -14.01 -2.72 -2.84
C ARG A 26 -15.21 -1.98 -2.30
N VAL A 27 -15.00 -0.76 -1.82
CA VAL A 27 -16.08 0.10 -1.35
C VAL A 27 -16.98 0.48 -2.53
N ALA A 28 -16.37 0.94 -3.64
CA ALA A 28 -17.10 1.28 -4.86
C ALA A 28 -17.89 0.11 -5.44
N GLY A 29 -17.28 -1.09 -5.48
CA GLY A 29 -17.97 -2.31 -5.90
C GLY A 29 -19.12 -2.68 -4.98
N SER A 30 -18.96 -2.54 -3.66
CA SER A 30 -20.06 -2.79 -2.71
C SER A 30 -21.21 -1.79 -2.89
N LEU A 31 -20.92 -0.50 -3.09
CA LEU A 31 -21.93 0.53 -3.36
C LEU A 31 -22.67 0.29 -4.67
N ALA A 32 -21.97 -0.22 -5.69
CA ALA A 32 -22.58 -0.57 -6.97
C ALA A 32 -23.37 -1.89 -6.94
N GLY A 33 -23.34 -2.66 -5.84
CA GLY A 33 -23.87 -4.03 -5.80
C GLY A 33 -23.08 -5.01 -6.68
N LYS A 34 -21.82 -4.70 -6.99
CA LYS A 34 -20.92 -5.46 -7.85
C LYS A 34 -19.60 -5.77 -7.14
N ALA A 35 -19.68 -6.54 -6.07
CA ALA A 35 -18.53 -6.92 -5.25
C ALA A 35 -17.38 -7.54 -6.06
N VAL A 36 -17.70 -8.43 -7.01
CA VAL A 36 -16.73 -9.10 -7.88
C VAL A 36 -16.02 -8.12 -8.81
N THR A 37 -16.74 -7.15 -9.40
CA THR A 37 -16.14 -6.11 -10.23
C THR A 37 -15.20 -5.22 -9.41
N GLY A 38 -15.59 -4.86 -8.18
CA GLY A 38 -14.71 -4.15 -7.25
C GLY A 38 -13.44 -4.93 -6.91
N TYR A 39 -13.54 -6.25 -6.70
CA TYR A 39 -12.41 -7.16 -6.53
C TYR A 39 -11.48 -7.13 -7.76
N ALA A 40 -12.04 -7.26 -8.96
CA ALA A 40 -11.29 -7.26 -10.20
C ALA A 40 -10.52 -5.94 -10.42
N ILE A 41 -11.14 -4.79 -10.16
CA ILE A 41 -10.49 -3.47 -10.28
C ILE A 41 -9.35 -3.32 -9.28
N GLN A 42 -9.53 -3.78 -8.02
CA GLN A 42 -8.45 -3.78 -7.05
C GLN A 42 -7.25 -4.58 -7.58
N ASN A 43 -7.48 -5.81 -8.05
CA ASN A 43 -6.42 -6.69 -8.54
C ASN A 43 -5.77 -6.18 -9.84
N ALA A 44 -6.54 -5.57 -10.73
CA ALA A 44 -5.99 -4.93 -11.92
C ALA A 44 -5.03 -3.80 -11.53
N THR A 45 -5.43 -2.97 -10.56
CA THR A 45 -4.60 -1.86 -10.05
C THR A 45 -3.32 -2.37 -9.37
N THR A 46 -3.40 -3.42 -8.54
CA THR A 46 -2.20 -4.03 -7.93
C THR A 46 -1.34 -4.79 -8.94
N THR A 47 -1.90 -5.22 -10.06
CA THR A 47 -1.10 -5.78 -11.16
C THR A 47 -0.28 -4.68 -11.83
N VAL A 48 -0.82 -3.46 -11.98
CA VAL A 48 -0.08 -2.30 -12.49
C VAL A 48 1.11 -1.94 -11.60
N THR A 49 1.00 -2.10 -10.28
CA THR A 49 2.12 -1.78 -9.37
C THR A 49 3.33 -2.69 -9.58
N ARG A 50 3.14 -3.88 -10.17
CA ARG A 50 4.24 -4.79 -10.53
C ARG A 50 5.23 -4.18 -11.51
N PHE A 51 4.79 -3.31 -12.42
CA PHE A 51 5.71 -2.60 -13.32
C PHE A 51 6.69 -1.70 -12.55
N PHE A 52 6.20 -1.00 -11.53
CA PHE A 52 7.03 -0.18 -10.67
C PHE A 52 7.97 -1.02 -9.81
N TYR A 53 7.51 -2.17 -9.30
CA TYR A 53 8.39 -3.12 -8.59
C TYR A 53 9.50 -3.66 -9.49
N LEU A 54 9.17 -4.02 -10.74
CA LEU A 54 10.13 -4.50 -11.73
C LEU A 54 11.20 -3.44 -12.04
N ALA A 55 10.83 -2.16 -12.08
CA ALA A 55 11.78 -1.06 -12.24
C ALA A 55 12.60 -0.81 -10.96
N LEU A 56 11.96 -0.86 -9.78
CA LEU A 56 12.58 -0.53 -8.49
C LEU A 56 13.75 -1.44 -8.14
N MET A 57 13.61 -2.76 -8.32
CA MET A 57 14.61 -3.74 -7.86
C MET A 57 15.96 -3.59 -8.57
N PRO A 58 16.04 -3.53 -9.92
CA PRO A 58 17.31 -3.27 -10.63
C PRO A 58 17.93 -1.92 -10.26
N MET A 59 17.11 -0.89 -10.04
CA MET A 59 17.62 0.44 -9.66
C MET A 59 18.28 0.42 -8.28
N LEU A 60 17.67 -0.25 -7.30
CA LEU A 60 18.28 -0.45 -6.00
C LEU A 60 19.54 -1.31 -6.08
N GLY A 61 19.51 -2.41 -6.87
CA GLY A 61 20.67 -3.29 -7.06
C GLY A 61 21.86 -2.54 -7.67
N PHE A 62 21.61 -1.73 -8.70
CA PHE A 62 22.65 -0.91 -9.32
C PHE A 62 23.25 0.12 -8.35
N LEU A 63 22.44 0.71 -7.46
CA LEU A 63 22.95 1.63 -6.43
C LEU A 63 23.88 0.92 -5.43
N ILE A 64 23.59 -0.34 -5.09
CA ILE A 64 24.46 -1.16 -4.24
C ILE A 64 25.75 -1.55 -4.96
N ASP A 65 25.66 -1.97 -6.22
CA ASP A 65 26.84 -2.34 -7.01
C ASP A 65 27.79 -1.15 -7.21
N ARG A 66 27.26 0.07 -7.23
CA ARG A 66 28.04 1.32 -7.24
C ARG A 66 28.54 1.76 -5.87
N SER A 67 28.27 0.99 -4.81
CA SER A 67 28.67 1.28 -3.43
C SER A 67 28.23 2.68 -2.98
N LEU A 68 26.95 2.99 -3.19
CA LEU A 68 26.35 4.26 -2.76
C LEU A 68 26.71 4.54 -1.28
N PRO A 69 27.14 5.76 -0.90
CA PRO A 69 27.44 6.02 0.51
C PRO A 69 26.21 5.77 1.39
N ARG A 70 26.41 5.11 2.53
CA ARG A 70 25.33 4.69 3.46
C ARG A 70 24.39 5.83 3.83
N LEU A 71 24.94 7.04 4.00
CA LEU A 71 24.16 8.23 4.38
C LEU A 71 23.20 8.65 3.26
N HIS A 72 23.63 8.55 2.00
CA HIS A 72 22.78 8.83 0.85
C HIS A 72 21.67 7.77 0.71
N TYR A 73 22.00 6.49 0.97
CA TYR A 73 20.99 5.43 0.99
C TYR A 73 19.94 5.66 2.10
N LEU A 74 20.38 6.05 3.30
CA LEU A 74 19.49 6.40 4.41
C LEU A 74 18.52 7.52 4.01
N TYR A 75 19.02 8.64 3.48
CA TYR A 75 18.15 9.74 3.05
C TYR A 75 17.22 9.34 1.89
N MET A 76 17.69 8.53 0.95
CA MET A 76 16.83 7.99 -0.11
C MET A 76 15.71 7.10 0.46
N GLY A 77 16.02 6.19 1.37
CA GLY A 77 15.03 5.30 1.99
C GLY A 77 14.00 6.06 2.83
N LEU A 78 14.44 7.05 3.61
CA LEU A 78 13.53 7.94 4.34
C LEU A 78 12.68 8.80 3.39
N GLY A 79 13.28 9.30 2.31
CA GLY A 79 12.55 10.03 1.26
C GLY A 79 11.48 9.17 0.59
N ALA A 80 11.77 7.90 0.34
CA ALA A 80 10.82 6.93 -0.21
C ALA A 80 9.64 6.67 0.75
N LEU A 81 9.92 6.43 2.03
CA LEU A 81 8.88 6.23 3.05
C LEU A 81 8.05 7.49 3.28
N PHE A 82 8.68 8.67 3.30
CA PHE A 82 8.00 9.95 3.40
C PHE A 82 7.08 10.19 2.18
N GLY A 83 7.59 9.98 0.97
CA GLY A 83 6.81 10.12 -0.26
C GLY A 83 5.62 9.16 -0.30
N ALA A 84 5.82 7.90 0.07
CA ALA A 84 4.76 6.91 0.20
C ALA A 84 3.68 7.34 1.21
N THR A 85 4.10 7.91 2.35
CA THR A 85 3.19 8.40 3.40
C THR A 85 2.43 9.64 2.95
N ALA A 86 3.11 10.62 2.37
CA ALA A 86 2.51 11.86 1.88
C ALA A 86 1.46 11.58 0.79
N LEU A 87 1.78 10.72 -0.17
CA LEU A 87 0.83 10.31 -1.21
C LEU A 87 -0.33 9.48 -0.64
N SER A 88 -0.08 8.62 0.34
CA SER A 88 -1.16 7.88 1.03
C SER A 88 -2.09 8.79 1.83
N LEU A 89 -1.57 9.83 2.48
CA LEU A 89 -2.37 10.85 3.17
C LEU A 89 -3.17 11.73 2.19
N LEU A 90 -2.58 12.06 1.05
CA LEU A 90 -3.29 12.75 -0.04
C LEU A 90 -4.43 11.87 -0.57
N ALA A 91 -4.17 10.58 -0.83
CA ALA A 91 -5.17 9.61 -1.24
C ALA A 91 -6.28 9.45 -0.19
N TYR A 92 -5.92 9.42 1.09
CA TYR A 92 -6.87 9.41 2.19
C TYR A 92 -7.76 10.66 2.18
N SER A 93 -7.19 11.84 1.97
CA SER A 93 -7.94 13.11 1.88
C SER A 93 -8.90 13.12 0.68
N LEU A 94 -8.47 12.57 -0.47
CA LEU A 94 -9.26 12.52 -1.71
C LEU A 94 -10.19 11.29 -1.80
N ARG A 95 -10.20 10.41 -0.79
CA ARG A 95 -10.87 9.10 -0.82
C ARG A 95 -12.32 9.14 -1.27
N ARG A 96 -13.11 10.10 -0.79
CA ARG A 96 -14.55 10.17 -1.11
C ARG A 96 -14.77 10.45 -2.59
N ARG A 97 -13.99 11.37 -3.17
CA ARG A 97 -14.05 11.67 -4.62
C ARG A 97 -13.62 10.46 -5.44
N TRP A 98 -12.57 9.76 -5.00
CA TRP A 98 -12.08 8.56 -5.66
C TRP A 98 -13.10 7.42 -5.64
N ILE A 99 -13.76 7.17 -4.51
CA ILE A 99 -14.82 6.15 -4.40
C ILE A 99 -15.98 6.47 -5.36
N VAL A 100 -16.44 7.72 -5.42
CA VAL A 100 -17.50 8.14 -6.34
C VAL A 100 -17.09 7.93 -7.80
N LEU A 101 -15.86 8.30 -8.17
CA LEU A 101 -15.32 8.08 -9.51
C LEU A 101 -15.35 6.60 -9.89
N LEU A 102 -14.87 5.74 -8.99
CA LEU A 102 -14.85 4.30 -9.22
C LEU A 102 -16.26 3.70 -9.28
N ALA A 103 -17.17 4.11 -8.41
CA ALA A 103 -18.55 3.62 -8.40
C ALA A 103 -19.27 3.96 -9.72
N ASN A 104 -19.14 5.22 -10.17
CA ASN A 104 -19.70 5.66 -11.44
C ASN A 104 -19.02 5.01 -12.65
N PHE A 105 -17.74 4.66 -12.55
CA PHE A 105 -17.06 3.87 -13.58
C PHE A 105 -17.63 2.45 -13.67
N ILE A 106 -17.90 1.81 -12.53
CA ILE A 106 -18.46 0.46 -12.43
C ILE A 106 -19.90 0.39 -12.98
N THR A 107 -20.70 1.45 -12.81
CA THR A 107 -22.11 1.52 -13.26
C THR A 107 -22.30 2.29 -14.56
N ARG A 108 -21.22 2.72 -15.25
CA ARG A 108 -21.29 3.61 -16.42
C ARG A 108 -22.19 3.12 -17.55
N ASN A 109 -22.28 1.81 -17.74
CA ASN A 109 -23.05 1.18 -18.82
C ASN A 109 -24.45 0.71 -18.35
N GLU A 110 -24.88 1.13 -17.17
CA GLU A 110 -26.21 0.80 -16.63
C GLU A 110 -27.10 2.03 -16.59
N ASP A 111 -28.41 1.80 -16.67
CA ASP A 111 -29.45 2.82 -16.48
C ASP A 111 -29.62 3.18 -15.00
N ARG A 112 -28.50 3.47 -14.32
CA ARG A 112 -28.47 3.92 -12.92
C ARG A 112 -28.10 5.40 -12.86
N PRO A 113 -28.72 6.19 -11.95
CA PRO A 113 -28.32 7.57 -11.74
C PRO A 113 -26.86 7.61 -11.26
N ARG A 114 -26.14 8.66 -11.67
CA ARG A 114 -24.76 8.88 -11.21
C ARG A 114 -24.75 9.14 -9.72
N LEU A 115 -23.92 8.39 -9.00
CA LEU A 115 -23.73 8.55 -7.57
C LEU A 115 -22.99 9.86 -7.30
N THR A 116 -23.51 10.66 -6.38
CA THR A 116 -22.90 11.93 -5.97
C THR A 116 -22.18 11.80 -4.61
N LEU A 117 -21.42 12.83 -4.24
CA LEU A 117 -20.80 12.88 -2.90
C LEU A 117 -21.82 12.98 -1.77
N ALA A 118 -23.01 13.53 -2.03
CA ALA A 118 -24.09 13.61 -1.07
C ALA A 118 -24.68 12.22 -0.82
N ASP A 119 -24.95 11.47 -1.89
CA ASP A 119 -25.46 10.09 -1.83
C ASP A 119 -24.46 9.19 -1.08
N LEU A 120 -23.16 9.31 -1.41
CA LEU A 120 -22.11 8.57 -0.69
C LEU A 120 -22.12 8.87 0.81
N ARG A 121 -22.30 10.13 1.21
CA ARG A 121 -22.37 10.48 2.65
C ARG A 121 -23.61 9.88 3.28
N GLY A 122 -24.78 10.00 2.64
CA GLY A 122 -26.01 9.39 3.12
C GLY A 122 -25.85 7.89 3.37
N GLU A 123 -25.26 7.17 2.42
CA GLU A 123 -25.12 5.71 2.46
C GLU A 123 -24.03 5.20 3.42
N LEU A 124 -22.98 6.01 3.65
CA LEU A 124 -21.91 5.66 4.59
C LEU A 124 -22.20 6.11 6.03
N ASP A 125 -22.92 7.22 6.20
CA ASP A 125 -23.24 7.82 7.50
C ASP A 125 -24.58 7.29 8.07
N SER A 126 -25.38 6.57 7.27
CA SER A 126 -26.60 5.89 7.72
C SER A 126 -26.29 4.67 8.60
N GLY A 127 -25.92 4.91 9.87
CA GLY A 127 -25.74 3.88 10.90
C GLY A 127 -24.30 3.75 11.40
N GLN A 128 -24.16 3.30 12.66
CA GLN A 128 -22.84 3.02 13.24
C GLN A 128 -22.27 1.69 12.71
N HIS A 129 -21.52 1.79 11.62
CA HIS A 129 -20.90 0.62 11.01
C HIS A 129 -19.59 0.25 11.71
N HIS A 130 -19.65 -0.81 12.53
CA HIS A 130 -18.47 -1.35 13.19
C HIS A 130 -17.81 -2.43 12.33
N ALA A 131 -16.52 -2.24 12.06
CA ALA A 131 -15.63 -3.30 11.56
C ALA A 131 -14.81 -3.90 12.73
N PRO A 132 -14.21 -5.09 12.61
CA PRO A 132 -13.36 -5.66 13.65
C PRO A 132 -12.09 -4.83 13.90
N ALA A 133 -11.69 -4.63 15.17
CA ALA A 133 -10.50 -3.84 15.52
C ALA A 133 -9.19 -4.56 15.19
N SER A 134 -9.25 -5.90 15.13
CA SER A 134 -8.13 -6.76 14.78
C SER A 134 -7.60 -6.57 13.36
N ILE A 135 -8.34 -5.89 12.48
CA ILE A 135 -7.90 -5.57 11.11
C ILE A 135 -6.72 -4.60 11.14
N THR A 136 -6.75 -3.57 11.98
CA THR A 136 -5.72 -2.53 12.03
C THR A 136 -4.33 -3.06 12.38
N PRO A 137 -4.11 -3.79 13.50
CA PRO A 137 -2.77 -4.30 13.84
C PRO A 137 -2.27 -5.35 12.85
N LEU A 138 -3.17 -6.20 12.32
CA LEU A 138 -2.81 -7.17 11.28
C LEU A 138 -2.34 -6.48 10.00
N ALA A 139 -3.08 -5.47 9.55
CA ALA A 139 -2.70 -4.66 8.40
C ALA A 139 -1.38 -3.93 8.65
N ALA A 140 -1.20 -3.35 9.84
CA ALA A 140 0.04 -2.68 10.20
C ALA A 140 1.24 -3.63 10.12
N ALA A 141 1.14 -4.84 10.67
CA ALA A 141 2.21 -5.84 10.59
C ALA A 141 2.55 -6.21 9.13
N VAL A 142 1.53 -6.46 8.30
CA VAL A 142 1.71 -6.81 6.89
C VAL A 142 2.40 -5.68 6.10
N PHE A 143 1.88 -4.45 6.21
CA PHE A 143 2.42 -3.32 5.45
C PHE A 143 3.76 -2.81 5.99
N PHE A 144 4.06 -3.06 7.27
CA PHE A 144 5.39 -2.84 7.84
C PHE A 144 6.43 -3.71 7.14
N CYS A 145 6.15 -5.01 6.98
CA CYS A 145 7.02 -5.93 6.25
C CYS A 145 7.20 -5.52 4.79
N TYR A 146 6.13 -5.11 4.10
CA TYR A 146 6.23 -4.65 2.70
C TYR A 146 7.09 -3.40 2.54
N ALA A 147 6.94 -2.42 3.43
CA ALA A 147 7.67 -1.16 3.33
C ALA A 147 9.15 -1.31 3.73
N LEU A 148 9.42 -2.03 4.81
CA LEU A 148 10.78 -2.19 5.31
C LEU A 148 11.57 -3.29 4.62
N GLY A 149 10.94 -4.39 4.23
CA GLY A 149 11.63 -5.59 3.76
C GLY A 149 12.59 -5.27 2.62
N VAL A 150 12.12 -4.53 1.60
CA VAL A 150 12.96 -4.12 0.48
C VAL A 150 14.04 -3.14 0.92
N LEU A 151 13.67 -2.03 1.57
CA LEU A 151 14.61 -0.97 1.91
C LEU A 151 15.73 -1.46 2.84
N LEU A 152 15.40 -2.30 3.82
CA LEU A 152 16.35 -2.79 4.81
C LEU A 152 17.23 -3.92 4.28
N SER A 153 16.68 -4.85 3.49
CA SER A 153 17.50 -5.87 2.82
C SER A 153 18.53 -5.23 1.89
N TYR A 154 18.14 -4.22 1.10
CA TYR A 154 19.07 -3.53 0.22
C TYR A 154 20.06 -2.64 1.00
N TYR A 155 19.69 -2.10 2.17
CA TYR A 155 20.64 -1.45 3.06
C TYR A 155 21.70 -2.43 3.59
N PHE A 156 21.29 -3.60 4.08
CA PHE A 156 22.23 -4.60 4.58
C PHE A 156 23.11 -5.16 3.47
N ALA A 157 22.60 -5.30 2.25
CA ALA A 157 23.39 -5.67 1.08
C ALA A 157 24.44 -4.60 0.74
N LEU A 158 24.20 -3.32 1.07
CA LEU A 158 25.20 -2.25 0.98
C LEU A 158 26.23 -2.31 2.12
N VAL A 159 25.82 -2.66 3.33
CA VAL A 159 26.72 -2.78 4.50
C VAL A 159 27.64 -3.99 4.37
N PHE A 160 27.10 -5.14 3.98
CA PHE A 160 27.80 -6.43 3.84
C PHE A 160 27.94 -6.77 2.35
N HIS A 161 28.78 -6.00 1.65
CA HIS A 161 28.86 -6.00 0.19
C HIS A 161 29.23 -7.36 -0.44
N ASP A 162 30.02 -8.16 0.27
CA ASP A 162 30.44 -9.51 -0.16
C ASP A 162 29.24 -10.46 -0.34
N TYR A 163 28.17 -10.25 0.43
CA TYR A 163 26.96 -11.08 0.42
C TYR A 163 25.76 -10.35 -0.21
N ARG A 164 25.99 -9.23 -0.92
CA ARG A 164 24.93 -8.33 -1.40
C ARG A 164 23.81 -9.01 -2.19
N SER A 165 24.15 -10.00 -3.02
CA SER A 165 23.16 -10.74 -3.83
C SER A 165 22.26 -11.61 -2.94
N THR A 166 22.85 -12.34 -1.99
CA THR A 166 22.10 -13.17 -1.05
C THR A 166 21.22 -12.32 -0.15
N ILE A 167 21.74 -11.22 0.37
CA ILE A 167 21.01 -10.34 1.29
C ILE A 167 19.87 -9.61 0.55
N SER A 168 20.09 -9.15 -0.69
CA SER A 168 19.03 -8.50 -1.47
C SER A 168 17.89 -9.48 -1.81
N GLN A 169 18.19 -10.76 -2.03
CA GLN A 169 17.17 -11.80 -2.23
C GLN A 169 16.30 -12.07 -0.99
N LEU A 170 16.78 -11.81 0.22
CA LEU A 170 15.95 -11.90 1.45
C LEU A 170 14.75 -10.95 1.40
N SER A 171 14.82 -9.85 0.66
CA SER A 171 13.68 -8.95 0.46
C SER A 171 12.48 -9.68 -0.16
N GLY A 172 12.75 -10.61 -1.08
CA GLY A 172 11.74 -11.45 -1.72
C GLY A 172 11.07 -12.39 -0.73
N ILE A 173 11.83 -12.93 0.23
CA ILE A 173 11.29 -13.80 1.30
C ILE A 173 10.37 -13.00 2.23
N ILE A 174 10.84 -11.82 2.69
CA ILE A 174 10.06 -10.96 3.59
C ILE A 174 8.75 -10.50 2.91
N ASN A 175 8.83 -10.06 1.65
CA ASN A 175 7.64 -9.69 0.89
C ASN A 175 6.72 -10.87 0.62
N GLY A 176 7.27 -12.04 0.26
CA GLY A 176 6.49 -13.26 0.05
C GLY A 176 5.70 -13.65 1.29
N ALA A 177 6.33 -13.60 2.47
CA ALA A 177 5.64 -13.82 3.74
C ALA A 177 4.54 -12.78 4.01
N ALA A 178 4.80 -11.49 3.74
CA ALA A 178 3.80 -10.44 3.85
C ALA A 178 2.62 -10.65 2.89
N THR A 179 2.87 -11.13 1.67
CA THR A 179 1.84 -11.49 0.69
C THR A 179 1.00 -12.66 1.15
N VAL A 180 1.61 -13.71 1.71
CA VAL A 180 0.86 -14.84 2.27
C VAL A 180 -0.06 -14.36 3.40
N LEU A 181 0.44 -13.54 4.34
CA LEU A 181 -0.39 -12.98 5.41
C LEU A 181 -1.51 -12.08 4.88
N LEU A 182 -1.22 -11.25 3.89
CA LEU A 182 -2.21 -10.42 3.21
C LEU A 182 -3.32 -11.29 2.61
N THR A 183 -2.96 -12.22 1.73
CA THR A 183 -3.91 -12.96 0.89
C THR A 183 -4.63 -14.08 1.62
N PHE A 184 -4.00 -14.78 2.56
CA PHE A 184 -4.64 -15.88 3.28
C PHE A 184 -5.35 -15.45 4.57
N ILE A 185 -5.03 -14.28 5.13
CA ILE A 185 -5.59 -13.85 6.42
C ILE A 185 -6.36 -12.54 6.31
N LEU A 186 -5.73 -11.48 5.79
CA LEU A 186 -6.33 -10.15 5.79
C LEU A 186 -7.42 -10.01 4.72
N GLU A 187 -7.16 -10.44 3.49
CA GLU A 187 -8.12 -10.38 2.38
C GLU A 187 -9.40 -11.19 2.64
N PRO A 188 -9.36 -12.44 3.15
CA PRO A 188 -10.57 -13.20 3.44
C PRO A 188 -11.41 -12.60 4.57
N ARG A 189 -10.81 -11.84 5.50
CA ARG A 189 -11.55 -11.09 6.52
C ARG A 189 -12.33 -9.94 5.89
N ILE A 190 -11.75 -9.23 4.91
CA ILE A 190 -12.43 -8.14 4.21
C ILE A 190 -13.48 -8.70 3.25
N ALA A 191 -13.17 -9.78 2.51
CA ALA A 191 -14.09 -10.42 1.58
C ALA A 191 -15.41 -10.83 2.26
N ARG A 192 -15.34 -11.48 3.44
CA ARG A 192 -16.55 -11.82 4.22
C ARG A 192 -17.41 -10.61 4.61
N ILE A 193 -16.80 -9.43 4.80
CA ILE A 193 -17.54 -8.20 5.09
C ILE A 193 -18.18 -7.66 3.80
N VAL A 194 -17.48 -7.77 2.66
CA VAL A 194 -18.04 -7.41 1.34
C VAL A 194 -19.26 -8.28 1.02
N ASP A 195 -19.21 -9.58 1.31
CA ASP A 195 -20.31 -10.51 1.05
C ASP A 195 -21.55 -10.25 1.93
N SER A 196 -21.42 -9.44 2.99
CA SER A 196 -22.56 -9.00 3.81
C SER A 196 -23.45 -7.94 3.14
N HIS A 197 -23.07 -7.48 1.93
CA HIS A 197 -23.81 -6.48 1.15
C HIS A 197 -24.12 -5.19 1.94
N ALA A 198 -23.22 -4.80 2.85
CA ALA A 198 -23.36 -3.63 3.71
C ALA A 198 -22.23 -2.61 3.42
N PRO A 199 -22.42 -1.66 2.48
CA PRO A 199 -21.36 -0.75 2.03
C PRO A 199 -20.68 0.04 3.16
N GLY A 200 -21.44 0.48 4.16
CA GLY A 200 -20.90 1.17 5.34
C GLY A 200 -19.92 0.31 6.15
N ARG A 201 -20.19 -1.00 6.31
CA ARG A 201 -19.28 -1.94 7.00
C ARG A 201 -18.03 -2.21 6.16
N VAL A 202 -18.18 -2.33 4.85
CA VAL A 202 -17.05 -2.49 3.91
C VAL A 202 -16.13 -1.27 3.98
N TYR A 203 -16.71 -0.07 3.93
CA TYR A 203 -15.96 1.17 4.09
C TYR A 203 -15.22 1.21 5.43
N ALA A 204 -15.90 0.93 6.54
CA ALA A 204 -15.27 0.90 7.87
C ALA A 204 -14.10 -0.12 7.95
N ALA A 205 -14.24 -1.29 7.34
CA ALA A 205 -13.19 -2.30 7.31
C ALA A 205 -11.97 -1.85 6.48
N VAL A 206 -12.22 -1.28 5.30
CA VAL A 206 -11.16 -0.71 4.44
C VAL A 206 -10.48 0.46 5.16
N GLN A 207 -11.21 1.33 5.87
CA GLN A 207 -10.62 2.40 6.67
C GLN A 207 -9.68 1.86 7.76
N ARG A 208 -10.08 0.81 8.50
CA ARG A 208 -9.23 0.21 9.54
C ARG A 208 -7.96 -0.40 8.97
N MET A 209 -8.06 -1.09 7.84
CA MET A 209 -6.90 -1.64 7.15
C MET A 209 -5.96 -0.53 6.66
N LEU A 210 -6.49 0.50 6.00
CA LEU A 210 -5.69 1.62 5.48
C LEU A 210 -5.09 2.48 6.60
N LEU A 211 -5.76 2.59 7.75
CA LEU A 211 -5.18 3.19 8.95
C LEU A 211 -3.98 2.38 9.45
N GLY A 212 -4.11 1.05 9.52
CA GLY A 212 -2.99 0.16 9.87
C GLY A 212 -1.82 0.34 8.91
N ARG A 213 -2.09 0.43 7.60
CA ARG A 213 -1.09 0.75 6.57
C ARG A 213 -0.41 2.09 6.81
N LEU A 214 -1.15 3.15 7.10
CA LEU A 214 -0.59 4.48 7.38
C LEU A 214 0.30 4.49 8.63
N LEU A 215 -0.12 3.83 9.70
CA LEU A 215 0.70 3.71 10.92
C LEU A 215 1.99 2.96 10.64
N ALA A 216 1.91 1.87 9.87
CA ALA A 216 3.07 1.08 9.51
C ALA A 216 4.04 1.83 8.59
N VAL A 217 3.56 2.36 7.46
CA VAL A 217 4.40 2.99 6.43
C VAL A 217 4.85 4.39 6.86
N GLY A 218 4.04 5.11 7.63
CA GLY A 218 4.29 6.51 7.99
C GLY A 218 4.95 6.74 9.34
N ILE A 219 4.92 5.75 10.25
CA ILE A 219 5.50 5.90 11.59
C ILE A 219 6.47 4.76 11.89
N ALA A 220 5.97 3.52 11.92
CA ALA A 220 6.76 2.39 12.37
C ALA A 220 7.95 2.12 11.43
N ALA A 221 7.72 2.06 10.12
CA ALA A 221 8.77 1.79 9.14
C ALA A 221 9.85 2.89 9.11
N PRO A 222 9.54 4.20 9.01
CA PRO A 222 10.54 5.26 9.06
C PRO A 222 11.37 5.23 10.35
N ALA A 223 10.71 5.07 11.50
CA ALA A 223 11.39 5.02 12.80
C ALA A 223 12.34 3.83 12.87
N THR A 224 11.87 2.62 12.56
CA THR A 224 12.71 1.42 12.55
C THR A 224 13.83 1.51 11.53
N PHE A 225 13.55 2.01 10.32
CA PHE A 225 14.55 2.17 9.27
C PHE A 225 15.67 3.12 9.71
N TYR A 226 15.32 4.28 10.27
CA TYR A 226 16.28 5.25 10.79
C TYR A 226 17.13 4.65 11.92
N VAL A 227 16.49 4.06 12.94
CA VAL A 227 17.19 3.47 14.08
C VAL A 227 18.18 2.40 13.63
N ILE A 228 17.74 1.45 12.79
CA ILE A 228 18.63 0.37 12.34
C ILE A 228 19.76 0.93 11.49
N CYS A 229 19.48 1.80 10.51
CA CYS A 229 20.54 2.34 9.66
C CYS A 229 21.55 3.15 10.48
N SER A 230 21.07 3.97 11.42
CA SER A 230 21.89 4.83 12.28
C SER A 230 22.93 4.05 13.10
N ALA A 231 22.66 2.77 13.42
CA ALA A 231 23.56 1.91 14.17
C ALA A 231 24.78 1.40 13.38
N PHE A 232 24.82 1.61 12.05
CA PHE A 232 25.90 1.16 11.16
C PHE A 232 26.73 2.34 10.58
N PHE A 233 26.63 3.51 11.20
CA PHE A 233 27.47 4.67 10.91
C PHE A 233 28.60 4.81 11.92
#